data_AF-A0A933SJM6-F1
#
_entry.id   AF-A0A933SJM6-F1
#
_cell.length_a   1.000
_cell.length_b   1.000
_cell.length_c   1.000
_cell.angle_alpha   90.00
_cell.angle_beta   90.00
_cell.angle_gamma   90.00
#
_symmetry.space_group_name_H-M   'P 1'
#
loop_
_entity.id
_entity.type
_entity.pdbx_description
1 polymer ?
#
loop_
_entity_poly.entity_id
_entity_poly.type
_entity_poly.pdbx_seq_one_letter_code
_entity_poly.pdbx_strand_id
1 'polypeptide(L)'
;MKNTKKIFFILIASIFLPVIVWAAEKYQEAKAEYSADEYMEAEQVSMKAKVFHTAGKERREQDMGGMQQIQIIRRDKNLTWMLMPQ
;
A
#
# COMPACT_ATOMS: atom_id res chain seq x y z
N MET A 1 43.17 -1.62 30.62
CA MET A 1 41.81 -2.18 30.79
C MET A 1 40.64 -1.28 30.36
N LYS A 2 40.80 0.05 30.23
CA LYS A 2 39.69 0.96 29.84
C LYS A 2 39.37 0.92 28.33
N ASN A 3 40.38 0.66 27.49
CA ASN A 3 40.23 0.68 26.03
C ASN A 3 39.78 -0.67 25.44
N THR A 4 40.09 -1.78 26.11
CA THR A 4 39.65 -3.12 25.71
C THR A 4 38.14 -3.31 25.89
N LYS A 5 37.55 -2.73 26.94
CA LYS A 5 36.09 -2.70 27.14
C LYS A 5 35.36 -1.85 26.08
N LYS A 6 35.97 -0.74 25.62
CA LYS A 6 35.41 0.09 24.53
C LYS A 6 35.46 -0.63 23.19
N ILE A 7 36.56 -1.32 22.88
CA ILE A 7 36.71 -2.11 21.65
C ILE A 7 35.71 -3.27 21.63
N PHE A 8 35.50 -3.94 22.77
CA PHE A 8 34.51 -5.01 22.91
C PHE A 8 33.06 -4.48 22.74
N PHE A 9 32.77 -3.28 23.25
CA PHE A 9 31.47 -2.63 23.09
C PHE A 9 31.19 -2.23 21.62
N ILE A 10 32.22 -1.77 20.90
CA ILE A 10 32.11 -1.41 19.46
C ILE A 10 31.94 -2.67 18.59
N LEU A 11 32.61 -3.78 18.94
CA LEU A 11 32.45 -5.05 18.25
C LEU A 11 31.05 -5.66 18.42
N ILE A 12 30.45 -5.55 19.61
CA ILE A 12 29.07 -5.99 19.87
C ILE A 12 28.07 -5.08 19.12
N ALA A 13 28.29 -3.77 19.11
CA ALA A 13 27.42 -2.83 18.37
C ALA A 13 27.45 -3.06 16.84
N SER A 14 28.58 -3.53 16.29
CA SER A 14 28.71 -3.81 14.85
C SER A 14 28.01 -5.09 14.40
N ILE A 15 27.76 -6.05 15.31
CA ILE A 15 27.08 -7.32 14.99
C ILE A 15 25.56 -7.15 14.93
N PHE A 16 25.00 -6.13 15.58
CA PHE A 16 23.55 -5.87 15.61
C PHE A 16 23.03 -4.99 14.45
N LEU A 17 23.90 -4.48 13.57
CA LEU A 17 23.49 -3.54 12.51
C LEU A 17 22.89 -4.13 11.20
N PRO A 18 23.01 -5.43 10.82
CA PRO A 18 22.48 -5.88 9.53
C PRO A 18 21.15 -6.65 9.56
N VAL A 19 20.31 -6.56 10.60
CA VAL A 19 19.07 -7.39 10.72
C VAL A 19 17.75 -6.61 10.54
N ILE A 20 17.73 -5.48 9.82
CA ILE A 20 16.45 -4.73 9.62
C ILE A 20 16.02 -4.63 8.15
N VAL A 21 16.83 -5.10 7.19
CA VAL A 21 16.55 -4.87 5.75
C VAL A 21 15.57 -5.89 5.14
N TRP A 22 15.17 -6.94 5.87
CA TRP A 22 14.39 -8.05 5.32
C TRP A 22 13.02 -8.20 5.98
N ALA A 23 12.16 -7.19 5.93
CA ALA A 23 10.75 -7.36 6.32
C ALA A 23 9.79 -6.36 5.67
N ALA A 24 10.10 -5.90 4.47
CA ALA A 24 9.13 -5.20 3.63
C ALA A 24 9.09 -5.91 2.28
N GLU A 25 8.40 -7.05 2.22
CA GLU A 25 7.89 -7.53 0.93
C GLU A 25 7.04 -6.40 0.37
N LYS A 26 7.60 -5.64 -0.57
CA LYS A 26 6.84 -4.61 -1.29
C LYS A 26 5.66 -5.33 -1.92
N TYR A 27 4.46 -4.89 -1.56
CA TYR A 27 3.22 -5.35 -2.19
C TYR A 27 3.43 -5.38 -3.71
N GLN A 28 3.54 -6.58 -4.28
CA GLN A 28 3.81 -6.70 -5.71
C GLN A 28 2.55 -6.31 -6.43
N GLU A 29 2.58 -5.18 -7.13
CA GLU A 29 1.47 -4.80 -7.99
C GLU A 29 1.21 -5.89 -9.02
N ALA A 30 -0.07 -6.19 -9.23
CA ALA A 30 -0.50 -7.04 -10.31
C ALA A 30 0.04 -6.46 -11.63
N LYS A 31 0.80 -7.28 -12.37
CA LYS A 31 1.33 -6.92 -13.69
C LYS A 31 0.27 -7.04 -14.79
N ALA A 32 -0.80 -7.79 -14.53
CA ALA A 32 -1.91 -7.96 -15.45
C ALA A 32 -2.86 -6.76 -15.39
N GLU A 33 -3.38 -6.36 -16.54
CA GLU A 33 -4.49 -5.42 -16.61
C GLU A 33 -5.80 -6.19 -16.38
N TYR A 34 -6.68 -5.63 -15.54
CA TYR A 34 -7.95 -6.29 -15.23
C TYR A 34 -9.04 -5.30 -14.87
N SER A 35 -10.29 -5.79 -14.96
CA SER A 35 -11.45 -5.18 -14.34
C SER A 35 -12.16 -6.20 -13.47
N ALA A 36 -12.59 -5.81 -12.28
CA ALA A 36 -13.29 -6.69 -11.34
C ALA A 36 -14.40 -5.94 -10.61
N ASP A 37 -15.40 -6.69 -10.16
CA ASP A 37 -16.32 -6.22 -9.13
C ASP A 37 -15.76 -6.64 -7.77
N GLU A 38 -15.60 -5.68 -6.86
CA GLU A 38 -15.17 -5.87 -5.49
C GLU A 38 -16.39 -5.72 -4.57
N TYR A 39 -16.53 -6.67 -3.65
CA TYR A 39 -17.56 -6.69 -2.64
C TYR A 39 -16.87 -6.66 -1.28
N MET A 40 -17.20 -5.68 -0.47
CA MET A 40 -16.70 -5.54 0.90
C MET A 40 -17.89 -5.65 1.84
N GLU A 41 -17.83 -6.63 2.74
CA GLU A 41 -18.86 -6.87 3.76
C GLU A 41 -18.26 -6.57 5.13
N ALA A 42 -18.86 -5.64 5.85
CA ALA A 42 -18.59 -5.33 7.25
C ALA A 42 -19.90 -5.38 8.05
N GLU A 43 -19.83 -5.52 9.38
CA GLU A 43 -21.01 -5.76 10.24
C GLU A 43 -22.17 -4.78 10.01
N GLN A 44 -21.88 -3.50 9.73
CA GLN A 44 -22.91 -2.47 9.51
C GLN A 44 -23.03 -2.01 8.05
N VAL A 45 -22.10 -2.40 7.16
CA VAL A 45 -22.00 -1.83 5.82
C VAL A 45 -21.56 -2.89 4.82
N SER A 46 -22.32 -3.03 3.74
CA SER A 46 -21.85 -3.68 2.52
C SER A 46 -21.55 -2.61 1.47
N MET A 47 -20.41 -2.73 0.79
CA MET A 47 -20.01 -1.85 -0.30
C MET A 47 -19.68 -2.68 -1.53
N LYS A 48 -20.16 -2.22 -2.68
CA LYS A 48 -19.79 -2.75 -3.98
C LYS A 48 -19.02 -1.70 -4.75
N ALA A 49 -17.87 -2.09 -5.30
CA ALA A 49 -17.07 -1.24 -6.17
C ALA A 49 -16.73 -1.96 -7.47
N LYS A 50 -16.56 -1.20 -8.55
CA LYS A 50 -15.92 -1.66 -9.79
C LYS A 50 -14.48 -1.16 -9.80
N VAL A 51 -13.54 -2.08 -9.96
CA VAL A 51 -12.11 -1.80 -9.99
C VAL A 51 -11.60 -1.99 -11.41
N PHE A 52 -10.81 -1.04 -11.87
CA PHE A 52 -10.04 -1.11 -13.12
C PHE A 52 -8.57 -0.91 -12.77
N HIS A 53 -7.73 -1.88 -13.11
CA HIS A 53 -6.31 -1.86 -12.78
C HIS A 53 -5.45 -1.99 -14.02
N THR A 54 -4.41 -1.19 -14.09
CA THR A 54 -3.30 -1.27 -15.05
C THR A 54 -1.99 -0.97 -14.33
N ALA A 55 -0.84 -1.23 -14.96
CA ALA A 55 0.45 -0.94 -14.33
C ALA A 55 0.56 0.52 -13.85
N GLY A 56 0.71 0.71 -12.54
CA GLY A 56 0.86 2.02 -11.89
C GLY A 56 -0.40 2.90 -11.87
N LYS A 57 -1.57 2.41 -12.32
CA LYS A 57 -2.82 3.17 -12.33
C LYS A 57 -4.01 2.29 -11.94
N GLU A 58 -4.88 2.84 -11.11
CA GLU A 58 -6.08 2.15 -10.65
C GLU A 58 -7.25 3.13 -10.62
N ARG A 59 -8.44 2.65 -10.97
CA ARG A 59 -9.69 3.38 -10.80
C ARG A 59 -10.68 2.51 -10.05
N ARG A 60 -11.27 3.04 -8.99
CA ARG A 60 -12.34 2.43 -8.22
C ARG A 60 -13.59 3.29 -8.35
N GLU A 61 -14.69 2.69 -8.75
CA GLU A 61 -16.00 3.33 -8.85
C GLU A 61 -16.95 2.66 -7.85
N GLN A 62 -17.56 3.41 -6.96
CA GLN A 62 -18.50 2.87 -5.98
C GLN A 62 -19.71 3.78 -5.82
N ASP A 63 -20.86 3.17 -5.52
CA ASP A 63 -22.07 3.89 -5.13
C ASP A 63 -22.16 3.92 -3.61
N MET A 64 -22.32 5.12 -3.05
CA MET A 64 -22.48 5.35 -1.62
C MET A 64 -23.88 5.89 -1.34
N GLY A 65 -24.90 5.05 -1.47
CA GLY A 65 -26.28 5.43 -1.16
C GLY A 65 -26.87 6.39 -2.19
N GLY A 66 -26.65 6.11 -3.48
CA GLY A 66 -27.09 6.92 -4.61
C GLY A 66 -26.12 8.03 -5.01
N MET A 67 -25.03 8.22 -4.27
CA MET A 67 -23.94 9.12 -4.63
C MET A 67 -22.79 8.33 -5.25
N GLN A 68 -22.45 8.62 -6.50
CA GLN A 68 -21.31 7.99 -7.16
C GLN A 68 -20.00 8.61 -6.64
N GLN A 69 -19.05 7.76 -6.25
CA GLN A 69 -17.68 8.15 -5.94
C GLN A 69 -16.71 7.44 -6.88
N ILE A 70 -15.78 8.21 -7.46
CA ILE A 70 -14.72 7.67 -8.33
C ILE A 70 -13.37 8.04 -7.72
N GLN A 71 -12.58 7.03 -7.36
CA GLN A 71 -11.19 7.18 -6.94
C GLN A 71 -10.27 6.81 -8.09
N ILE A 72 -9.28 7.64 -8.40
CA ILE A 72 -8.26 7.37 -9.41
C ILE A 72 -6.88 7.48 -8.76
N ILE A 73 -6.19 6.36 -8.61
CA ILE A 73 -4.84 6.29 -8.05
C ILE A 73 -3.85 6.25 -9.22
N ARG A 74 -2.89 7.17 -9.22
CA ARG A 74 -1.83 7.31 -10.23
C ARG A 74 -0.49 7.22 -9.56
N ARG A 75 -0.02 6.00 -9.31
CA ARG A 75 1.28 5.74 -8.69
C ARG A 75 2.42 6.22 -9.59
N ASP A 76 2.21 6.17 -10.92
CA ASP A 76 3.12 6.74 -11.92
C ASP A 76 3.32 8.27 -11.80
N LYS A 77 2.39 8.97 -11.16
CA LYS A 77 2.45 10.42 -10.93
C LYS A 77 2.44 10.81 -9.46
N ASN A 78 2.52 9.82 -8.55
CA ASN A 78 2.42 9.99 -7.11
C ASN A 78 1.22 10.86 -6.68
N LEU A 79 0.03 10.59 -7.24
CA LEU A 79 -1.18 11.34 -6.94
C LEU A 79 -2.42 10.44 -6.88
N THR A 80 -3.45 10.94 -6.20
CA THR A 80 -4.77 10.31 -6.12
C THR A 80 -5.85 11.38 -6.32
N TRP A 81 -6.83 11.09 -7.17
CA TRP A 81 -8.04 11.91 -7.34
C TRP A 81 -9.22 11.22 -6.67
N MET A 82 -10.09 12.03 -6.08
CA MET A 82 -11.39 11.62 -5.57
C MET A 82 -12.44 12.52 -6.19
N LEU A 83 -13.34 11.93 -6.98
CA LEU A 83 -14.38 12.61 -7.72
C LEU A 83 -15.74 12.21 -7.18
N MET A 84 -16.63 13.19 -7.03
CA MET A 84 -18.03 13.00 -6.65
C MET A 84 -18.88 13.71 -7.72
N PRO A 85 -19.12 13.06 -8.88
CA PRO A 85 -19.97 13.63 -9.92
C PRO A 85 -21.41 13.86 -9.40
N GLN A 86 -22.07 14.88 -9.94
CA GLN A 86 -23.47 15.22 -9.68
C GLN A 86 -24.40 14.56 -10.68
#